data_AF-A0A1A9NE62-F1
#
_entry.id   AF-A0A1A9NE62-F1
#
_cell.length_a   1.000
_cell.length_b   1.000
_cell.length_c   1.000
_cell.angle_alpha   90.00
_cell.angle_beta   90.00
_cell.angle_gamma   90.00
#
_symmetry.space_group_name_H-M   'P 1'
#
loop_
_entity.id
_entity.type
_entity.pdbx_description
1 polymer ?
#
loop_
_entity_poly.entity_id
_entity_poly.type
_entity_poly.pdbx_seq_one_letter_code
_entity_poly.pdbx_strand_id
1 'polypeptide(L)'
;MDARVRKVGHPMPELAGFMAKLRAAFGDEAIDDAVRRGKAGEPTFYANENGRAVGTASPANDNVWRVAADIRNRQYCPGCDGGCVGQGVGCKEWLQRQAGKESL
;
A
#
# COMPACT_ATOMS: atom_id res chain seq x y z
N MET A 1 -28.44 16.90 -40.31
CA MET A 1 -27.76 16.90 -39.01
C MET A 1 -27.90 15.53 -38.38
N ASP A 2 -26.92 14.64 -38.53
CA ASP A 2 -26.93 13.33 -37.88
C ASP A 2 -26.12 13.38 -36.59
N ALA A 3 -26.81 13.68 -35.49
CA ALA A 3 -26.25 13.54 -34.16
C ALA A 3 -26.09 12.03 -33.87
N ARG A 4 -24.91 11.48 -34.17
CA ARG A 4 -24.53 10.16 -33.65
C ARG A 4 -24.48 10.29 -32.13
N VAL A 5 -25.55 9.86 -31.46
CA VAL A 5 -25.56 9.64 -30.01
C VAL A 5 -24.42 8.67 -29.72
N ARG A 6 -23.28 9.19 -29.24
CA ARG A 6 -22.21 8.36 -28.69
C ARG A 6 -22.87 7.56 -27.58
N LYS A 7 -22.89 6.23 -27.70
CA LYS A 7 -23.21 5.32 -26.59
C LYS A 7 -22.28 5.75 -25.45
N VAL A 8 -22.82 6.46 -24.46
CA VAL A 8 -22.03 6.91 -23.32
C VAL A 8 -21.71 5.63 -22.55
N GLY A 9 -20.46 5.17 -22.67
CA GLY A 9 -19.97 4.03 -21.92
C GLY A 9 -20.13 4.27 -20.41
N HIS A 10 -19.91 3.23 -19.61
CA HIS A 10 -19.98 3.36 -18.16
C HIS A 10 -19.15 4.57 -17.70
N PRO A 11 -19.64 5.40 -16.76
CA PRO A 11 -18.96 6.61 -16.30
C PRO A 11 -17.55 6.38 -15.73
N MET A 12 -17.25 5.14 -15.36
CA MET A 12 -15.99 4.62 -14.84
C MET A 12 -15.65 3.30 -15.57
N PRO A 13 -15.19 3.35 -16.83
CA PRO A 13 -15.04 2.15 -17.67
C PRO A 13 -13.92 1.21 -17.17
N GLU A 14 -12.80 1.75 -16.70
CA GLU A 14 -11.69 0.94 -16.18
C GLU A 14 -12.09 0.25 -14.88
N LEU A 15 -12.80 0.97 -13.99
CA LEU A 15 -13.33 0.35 -12.78
C LEU A 15 -14.30 -0.79 -13.08
N ALA A 16 -15.18 -0.63 -14.07
CA ALA A 16 -16.13 -1.67 -14.47
C ALA A 16 -15.40 -2.93 -14.99
N GLY A 17 -14.37 -2.75 -15.82
CA GLY A 17 -13.52 -3.84 -16.28
C GLY A 17 -12.75 -4.53 -15.15
N PHE A 18 -12.25 -3.75 -14.19
CA PHE A 18 -11.57 -4.29 -13.01
C PHE A 18 -12.51 -5.07 -12.10
N MET A 19 -13.72 -4.57 -11.86
CA MET A 19 -14.77 -5.25 -11.09
C MET A 19 -15.14 -6.61 -11.69
N ALA A 20 -15.23 -6.71 -13.02
CA ALA A 20 -15.50 -7.97 -13.69
C ALA A 20 -14.39 -9.01 -13.39
N LYS A 21 -13.12 -8.59 -13.40
CA LYS A 21 -11.99 -9.47 -13.06
C LYS A 21 -11.99 -9.88 -11.59
N LEU A 22 -12.29 -8.94 -10.68
CA LEU A 22 -12.38 -9.23 -9.26
C LEU A 22 -13.51 -10.22 -8.95
N ARG A 23 -14.68 -10.04 -9.56
CA ARG A 23 -15.81 -10.97 -9.42
C ARG A 23 -15.49 -12.36 -9.97
N ALA A 24 -14.80 -12.43 -11.11
CA ALA A 24 -14.34 -13.70 -11.66
C ALA A 24 -13.32 -14.41 -10.75
N ALA A 25 -12.48 -13.67 -10.03
CA ALA A 25 -11.45 -14.23 -9.16
C ALA A 25 -11.95 -14.59 -7.74
N PHE A 26 -12.85 -13.78 -7.18
CA PHE A 26 -13.24 -13.85 -5.76
C PHE A 26 -14.74 -14.13 -5.55
N GLY A 27 -15.53 -14.17 -6.61
CA GLY A 27 -16.98 -14.32 -6.56
C GLY A 27 -17.73 -13.00 -6.37
N ASP A 28 -19.00 -12.98 -6.75
CA ASP A 28 -19.84 -11.79 -6.68
C ASP A 28 -20.10 -11.35 -5.24
N GLU A 29 -20.47 -12.28 -4.36
CA GLU A 29 -20.84 -11.99 -2.97
C GLU A 29 -19.72 -11.26 -2.21
N ALA A 30 -18.48 -11.73 -2.35
CA ALA A 30 -17.34 -11.13 -1.66
C ALA A 30 -17.07 -9.69 -2.15
N ILE A 31 -17.20 -9.45 -3.45
CA ILE A 31 -16.98 -8.11 -4.03
C ILE A 31 -18.15 -7.18 -3.71
N ASP A 32 -19.38 -7.68 -3.75
CA ASP A 32 -20.56 -6.90 -3.39
C ASP A 32 -20.55 -6.50 -1.92
N ASP A 33 -20.12 -7.38 -1.02
CA ASP A 33 -19.96 -7.04 0.40
C ASP A 33 -18.92 -5.94 0.60
N ALA A 34 -17.75 -6.07 -0.02
CA ALA A 34 -16.68 -5.06 0.07
C ALA A 34 -17.13 -3.70 -0.47
N VAL A 35 -17.82 -3.67 -1.62
CA VAL A 35 -18.37 -2.44 -2.20
C VAL A 35 -19.43 -1.82 -1.30
N ARG A 36 -20.33 -2.63 -0.76
CA ARG A 36 -21.40 -2.18 0.16
C ARG A 36 -20.83 -1.54 1.41
N ARG A 37 -19.86 -2.20 2.06
CA ARG A 37 -19.15 -1.69 3.25
C ARG A 37 -18.34 -0.44 2.93
N GLY A 38 -17.65 -0.44 1.78
CA GLY A 38 -16.97 0.73 1.23
C GLY A 38 -17.88 1.95 1.10
N LYS A 39 -19.08 1.76 0.55
CA LYS A 39 -20.09 2.83 0.43
C LYS A 39 -20.69 3.25 1.77
N ALA A 40 -20.66 2.38 2.77
CA ALA A 40 -21.17 2.65 4.12
C ALA A 40 -20.18 3.38 5.03
N GLY A 41 -18.95 3.67 4.57
CA GLY A 41 -17.95 4.40 5.34
C GLY A 41 -16.77 3.56 5.81
N GLU A 42 -16.78 2.25 5.57
CA GLU A 42 -15.66 1.39 5.95
C GLU A 42 -14.54 1.46 4.89
N PRO A 43 -13.26 1.51 5.27
CA PRO A 43 -12.13 1.61 4.33
C PRO A 43 -11.79 0.28 3.63
N THR A 44 -12.80 -0.42 3.13
CA THR A 44 -12.73 -1.75 2.50
C THR A 44 -12.74 -1.69 0.97
N PHE A 45 -13.35 -0.65 0.40
CA PHE A 45 -13.39 -0.43 -1.04
C PHE A 45 -13.38 1.06 -1.36
N TYR A 46 -12.49 1.46 -2.28
CA TYR A 46 -12.43 2.81 -2.83
C TYR A 46 -11.97 2.77 -4.29
N ALA A 47 -12.59 3.58 -5.13
CA ALA A 47 -12.15 3.83 -6.49
C ALA A 47 -12.38 5.28 -6.89
N ASN A 48 -11.46 5.85 -7.68
CA ASN A 48 -11.60 7.17 -8.25
C ASN A 48 -11.17 7.14 -9.71
N GLU A 49 -12.09 7.47 -10.62
CA GLU A 49 -11.85 7.49 -12.07
C GLU A 49 -12.62 8.67 -12.67
N ASN A 50 -11.98 9.42 -13.56
CA ASN A 50 -12.60 10.58 -14.24
C ASN A 50 -13.24 11.60 -13.27
N GLY A 51 -12.63 11.81 -12.10
CA GLY A 51 -13.15 12.72 -11.07
C GLY A 51 -14.37 12.20 -10.31
N ARG A 52 -14.73 10.91 -10.47
CA ARG A 52 -15.82 10.25 -9.76
C ARG A 52 -15.25 9.28 -8.76
N ALA A 53 -15.60 9.46 -7.49
CA ALA A 53 -15.20 8.57 -6.41
C ALA A 53 -16.36 7.67 -5.97
N VAL A 54 -16.05 6.42 -5.61
CA VAL A 54 -16.99 5.45 -5.02
C VAL A 54 -16.32 4.80 -3.83
N GLY A 55 -17.04 4.70 -2.71
CA GLY A 55 -16.56 4.05 -1.48
C GLY A 55 -15.73 4.98 -0.59
N THR A 56 -15.03 4.40 0.37
CA THR A 56 -14.26 5.14 1.39
C THR A 56 -12.78 4.79 1.30
N ALA A 57 -11.96 5.81 1.09
CA ALA A 57 -10.52 5.66 1.01
C ALA A 57 -9.95 5.22 2.36
N SER A 58 -8.96 4.32 2.33
CA SER A 58 -8.19 3.97 3.52
C SER A 58 -7.45 5.20 4.05
N PRO A 59 -7.39 5.39 5.39
CA PRO A 59 -6.61 6.47 5.97
C PRO A 59 -5.15 6.38 5.53
N ALA A 60 -4.56 7.51 5.17
CA ALA A 60 -3.20 7.58 4.67
C ALA A 60 -2.16 7.05 5.68
N ASN A 61 -2.52 6.89 6.95
CA ASN A 61 -1.61 6.51 8.04
C ASN A 61 -1.76 5.06 8.53
N ASP A 62 -2.76 4.31 8.06
CA ASP A 62 -3.08 2.97 8.60
C ASP A 62 -2.14 1.87 8.08
N ASN A 63 -1.57 2.04 6.88
CA ASN A 63 -0.68 1.05 6.24
C ASN A 63 0.68 1.64 5.86
N VAL A 64 1.12 2.69 6.55
CA VAL A 64 2.44 3.28 6.31
C VAL A 64 3.46 2.50 7.10
N TRP A 65 4.45 1.94 6.40
CA TRP A 65 5.71 1.57 7.04
C TRP A 65 6.30 2.82 7.67
N ARG A 66 6.12 2.97 8.99
CA ARG A 66 6.75 4.04 9.75
C ARG A 66 8.24 3.77 9.77
N VAL A 67 8.94 4.30 8.77
CA VAL A 67 10.39 4.31 8.74
C VAL A 67 10.84 5.24 9.86
N ALA A 68 11.20 4.66 11.00
CA ALA A 68 11.80 5.42 12.07
C ALA A 68 13.12 6.06 11.58
N ALA A 69 13.46 7.22 12.14
CA ALA A 69 14.59 8.03 11.66
C ALA A 69 15.93 7.27 11.71
N ASP A 70 16.03 6.29 12.61
CA ASP A 70 17.15 5.35 12.75
C ASP A 70 17.36 4.46 11.52
N ILE A 71 16.32 4.15 10.74
CA ILE A 71 16.44 3.40 9.48
C ILE A 71 17.07 4.27 8.38
N ARG A 72 16.83 5.59 8.37
CA ARG A 72 17.42 6.51 7.37
C ARG A 72 18.92 6.75 7.59
N ASN A 73 19.43 6.48 8.79
CA ASN A 73 20.86 6.59 9.09
C ASN A 73 21.63 5.28 8.86
N ARG A 74 21.08 4.35 8.07
CA ARG A 74 21.81 3.17 7.62
C ARG A 74 22.76 3.56 6.49
N GLN A 75 23.87 4.20 6.86
CA GLN A 75 25.04 4.21 6.01
C GLN A 75 25.47 2.75 5.86
N TYR A 76 25.31 2.19 4.66
CA TYR A 76 25.72 0.82 4.35
C TYR A 76 27.20 0.67 4.72
N CYS A 77 27.50 -0.15 5.72
CA CYS A 77 28.87 -0.42 6.12
C CYS A 77 29.37 -1.66 5.37
N PRO A 78 30.48 -1.55 4.62
CA PRO A 78 31.15 -2.72 4.06
C PRO A 78 31.54 -3.70 5.18
N GLY A 79 31.16 -4.97 5.05
CA GLY A 79 31.49 -6.02 6.02
C GLY A 79 30.55 -6.12 7.24
N CYS A 80 29.44 -5.37 7.27
CA CYS A 80 28.39 -5.57 8.29
C CYS A 80 27.45 -6.72 7.87
N ASP A 81 27.19 -7.67 8.78
CA ASP A 81 26.29 -8.82 8.57
C ASP A 81 24.80 -8.48 8.79
N GLY A 82 24.50 -7.24 9.20
CA GLY A 82 23.15 -6.80 9.51
C GLY A 82 22.69 -7.10 10.95
N GLY A 83 23.56 -7.60 11.83
CA GLY A 83 23.22 -7.84 13.24
C GLY A 83 22.89 -6.57 14.03
N CYS A 84 23.15 -5.38 13.47
CA CYS A 84 22.75 -4.08 14.04
C CYS A 84 21.27 -3.73 13.79
N VAL A 85 20.58 -4.46 12.90
CA VAL A 85 19.20 -4.15 12.51
C VAL A 85 18.24 -4.33 13.69
N GLY A 86 17.47 -3.27 13.98
CA GLY A 86 16.46 -3.27 15.05
C GLY A 86 17.00 -3.03 16.46
N GLN A 87 18.32 -2.80 16.60
CA GLN A 87 18.97 -2.55 17.90
C GLN A 87 19.02 -1.06 18.29
N GLY A 88 18.55 -0.15 17.42
CA GLY A 88 18.56 1.30 17.67
C GLY A 88 19.97 1.94 17.73
N VAL A 89 21.01 1.23 17.28
CA VAL A 89 22.40 1.71 17.26
C VAL A 89 22.91 1.83 15.81
N GLY A 90 23.78 2.80 15.56
CA GLY A 90 24.40 2.96 14.24
C GLY A 90 25.40 1.84 13.93
N CYS A 91 25.59 1.51 12.65
CA CYS A 91 26.48 0.43 12.22
C CYS A 91 27.92 0.57 12.75
N LYS A 92 28.47 1.80 12.80
CA LYS A 92 29.82 2.07 13.32
C LYS A 92 29.96 1.70 14.80
N GLU A 93 28.98 2.09 15.61
CA GLU A 93 28.95 1.78 17.03
C GLU A 93 28.76 0.27 17.26
N TRP A 94 27.94 -0.38 16.44
CA TRP A 94 27.76 -1.82 16.50
C TRP A 94 29.05 -2.60 16.17
N LEU A 95 29.78 -2.21 15.13
CA LEU A 95 31.06 -2.83 14.77
C LEU A 95 32.10 -2.71 15.90
N GLN A 96 32.17 -1.56 16.57
CA GLN A 96 33.06 -1.35 17.72
C GLN A 96 32.71 -2.29 18.89
N ARG A 97 31.40 -2.51 19.15
CA ARG A 97 30.94 -3.41 20.21
C ARG A 97 31.27 -4.87 19.90
N GLN A 98 31.22 -5.30 18.63
CA GLN A 98 31.59 -6.67 18.24
C GLN A 98 33.10 -6.89 18.34
N ALA A 99 33.90 -5.95 17.82
CA ALA A 99 35.36 -6.03 17.92
C ALA A 99 35.84 -6.10 19.39
N GLY A 100 35.17 -5.38 20.31
CA GLY A 100 35.47 -5.45 21.73
C GLY A 100 35.03 -6.75 22.43
N LYS A 101 34.08 -7.50 21.85
CA LYS A 101 33.65 -8.81 22.36
C LYS A 101 34.57 -9.95 21.93
N GLU A 102 35.21 -9.84 20.76
CA GLU A 102 36.17 -10.84 20.26
C GLU A 102 37.55 -10.74 20.94
N SER A 103 37.84 -9.61 21.59
CA SER A 103 39.10 -9.36 22.30
C SER A 103 39.11 -9.78 23.77
N LEU A 104 38.11 -10.53 24.23
CA LEU A 104 37.94 -10.96 25.63
C LEU A 104 37.87 -12.48 25.77
#